data_AF-A0A9D9CW23-F1
#
_entry.id   AF-A0A9D9CW23-F1
#
_cell.length_a   1.000
_cell.length_b   1.000
_cell.length_c   1.000
_cell.angle_alpha   90.00
_cell.angle_beta   90.00
_cell.angle_gamma   90.00
#
_symmetry.space_group_name_H-M   'P 1'
#
loop_
_entity.id
_entity.type
_entity.pdbx_description
1 polymer ?
#
loop_
_entity_poly.entity_id
_entity_poly.type
_entity_poly.pdbx_seq_one_letter_code
_entity_poly.pdbx_strand_id
1 'polypeptide(L)'
;EGKADDKQYDIELKKPEGRYRKTDVYYSIQNFFPKNYKLGTEGISSLESESRKAERLQLKAYLMFFDQLMGDYLMQLSSFSKMFSHQDYKNARTYFTKVLTNKEIVDVESLLEYKEVSGNHEDYFDGEHTYSEVVEDEKVKQDRYSRVLDHLLARFNEKFVDYSLFKINEDRKINEDSKLTMSDDQIRINSINDKVWFLDNYPKYSANRSLGVDYTEDWALTSLERLILSKLGIDRLRGQANCLATEQSKKASATYDKYFGLHIIEHPLLSLIYGNNTTVDSPYRFLDLSLDKSRETKSADSYSMQVTVVVPGWLKICEDRIFRDIVEKTIRQEIPAHISAKICWISHDMMKKTEDAYKKYLSSLKTLPYSDITGSNNTKAISDALSEMIEAMYSLYNIYPTVKLVNPNANSASSGECIRLGFTALPNVERKTQVEIPDADKSKFVYTGKEQTYKIADSELYTVKGNKQTSPVNYKVLVSLNDTEKYEWSDGTTEPLSYNFVINAKEIAIPKVSTKDFTYDGKPKSLTIAANSAYTVSGN
;
A
#
# COMPACT_ATOMS: atom_id res chain seq x y z
N GLU A 1 -5.76 48.67 -3.01
CA GLU A 1 -6.73 48.62 -1.90
C GLU A 1 -7.76 47.55 -2.22
N GLY A 2 -8.11 46.71 -1.24
CA GLY A 2 -9.01 45.58 -1.41
C GLY A 2 -8.51 44.32 -0.70
N LYS A 3 -8.38 44.39 0.63
CA LYS A 3 -8.41 43.16 1.44
C LYS A 3 -9.76 42.52 1.16
N ALA A 4 -9.77 41.32 0.61
CA ALA A 4 -10.98 40.51 0.58
C ALA A 4 -11.36 40.27 2.04
N ASP A 5 -12.33 41.05 2.51
CA ASP A 5 -13.08 40.73 3.71
C ASP A 5 -13.54 39.28 3.56
N ASP A 6 -13.23 38.52 4.59
CA ASP A 6 -13.73 37.20 4.93
C ASP A 6 -15.25 37.31 5.09
N LYS A 7 -15.98 37.57 4.00
CA LYS A 7 -17.45 37.62 3.93
C LYS A 7 -17.95 36.19 4.09
N GLN A 8 -17.87 35.74 5.34
CA GLN A 8 -18.92 35.09 6.11
C GLN A 8 -20.16 34.82 5.26
N TYR A 9 -20.37 33.56 4.93
CA TYR A 9 -21.58 33.05 4.28
C TYR A 9 -22.81 33.77 4.86
N ASP A 10 -23.53 34.53 4.03
CA ASP A 10 -24.59 35.50 4.41
C ASP A 10 -25.88 34.84 4.96
N ILE A 11 -25.83 33.54 5.28
CA ILE A 11 -26.86 32.80 6.00
C ILE A 11 -26.15 31.90 7.00
N GLU A 12 -25.50 32.51 8.00
CA GLU A 12 -25.10 31.77 9.19
C GLU A 12 -26.39 31.31 9.88
N LEU A 13 -26.75 30.03 9.70
CA LEU A 13 -27.91 29.44 10.34
C LEU A 13 -27.76 29.66 11.85
N LYS A 14 -28.64 30.49 12.42
CA LYS A 14 -28.59 30.82 13.84
C LYS A 14 -28.63 29.51 14.63
N LYS A 15 -27.57 29.25 15.39
CA LYS A 15 -27.50 28.06 16.26
C LYS A 15 -28.71 28.09 17.19
N PRO A 16 -29.51 27.01 17.27
CA PRO A 16 -30.68 26.99 18.15
C PRO A 16 -30.21 27.15 19.60
N GLU A 17 -30.86 28.05 20.33
CA GLU A 17 -30.56 28.29 21.74
C GLU A 17 -31.22 27.21 22.60
N GLY A 18 -30.43 26.57 23.47
CA GLY A 18 -30.90 25.56 24.41
C GLY A 18 -31.06 26.13 25.82
N ARG A 19 -32.00 25.57 26.60
CA ARG A 19 -32.10 25.84 28.04
C ARG A 19 -31.38 24.76 28.83
N TYR A 20 -30.29 25.12 29.51
CA TYR A 20 -29.58 24.20 30.40
C TYR A 20 -30.49 23.75 31.54
N ARG A 21 -30.60 22.43 31.74
CA ARG A 21 -31.26 21.81 32.88
C ARG A 21 -30.19 21.10 33.70
N LYS A 22 -30.05 21.49 34.96
CA LYS A 22 -29.05 20.95 35.88
C LYS A 22 -29.47 19.55 36.36
N THR A 23 -29.21 18.54 35.52
CA THR A 23 -29.67 17.15 35.71
C THR A 23 -28.73 16.30 36.57
N ASP A 24 -27.57 16.83 36.97
CA ASP A 24 -26.57 16.20 37.84
C ASP A 24 -26.93 16.20 39.34
N VAL A 25 -28.02 16.89 39.72
CA VAL A 25 -28.49 16.94 41.10
C VAL A 25 -29.16 15.61 41.45
N TYR A 26 -28.59 14.90 42.41
CA TYR A 26 -29.11 13.63 42.91
C TYR A 26 -29.68 13.77 44.32
N TYR A 27 -30.81 13.12 44.57
CA TYR A 27 -31.42 12.99 45.90
C TYR A 27 -31.44 11.52 46.30
N SER A 28 -30.75 11.20 47.39
CA SER A 28 -30.58 9.81 47.82
C SER A 28 -31.90 9.11 48.13
N ILE A 29 -32.00 7.82 47.74
CA ILE A 29 -33.12 6.95 48.09
C ILE A 29 -33.27 6.79 49.61
N GLN A 30 -32.17 6.93 50.35
CA GLN A 30 -32.12 6.81 51.80
C GLN A 30 -33.01 7.85 52.51
N ASN A 31 -33.22 9.01 51.88
CA ASN A 31 -34.07 10.08 52.41
C ASN A 31 -35.57 9.74 52.35
N PHE A 32 -35.96 8.74 51.56
CA PHE A 32 -37.36 8.33 51.41
C PHE A 32 -37.75 7.18 52.35
N PHE A 33 -36.80 6.61 53.09
CA PHE A 33 -37.10 5.60 54.08
C PHE A 33 -37.87 6.21 55.28
N PRO A 34 -38.73 5.43 55.95
CA PRO A 34 -39.39 5.90 57.15
C PRO A 34 -38.37 6.32 58.24
N LYS A 35 -38.70 7.38 58.99
CA LYS A 35 -37.79 8.03 59.95
C LYS A 35 -37.23 7.11 61.04
N ASN A 36 -37.88 5.99 61.34
CA ASN A 36 -37.40 4.99 62.30
C ASN A 36 -36.08 4.33 61.87
N TYR A 37 -35.77 4.30 60.56
CA TYR A 37 -34.50 3.82 60.03
C TYR A 37 -33.35 4.83 60.20
N LYS A 38 -33.65 6.12 60.46
CA LYS A 38 -32.67 7.19 60.72
C LYS A 38 -31.64 7.37 59.59
N LEU A 39 -32.01 7.06 58.35
CA LEU A 39 -31.10 7.09 57.20
C LEU A 39 -31.01 8.48 56.56
N GLY A 40 -32.10 9.25 56.66
CA GLY A 40 -32.27 10.52 55.97
C GLY A 40 -31.44 11.67 56.54
N THR A 41 -31.75 12.87 56.08
CA THR A 41 -31.03 14.11 56.41
C THR A 41 -31.05 14.46 57.90
N GLU A 42 -32.01 13.93 58.66
CA GLU A 42 -32.10 14.11 60.11
C GLU A 42 -30.92 13.51 60.89
N GLY A 43 -30.17 12.60 60.28
CA GLY A 43 -29.04 11.94 60.92
C GLY A 43 -29.45 11.03 62.08
N ILE A 44 -28.46 10.63 62.89
CA ILE A 44 -28.67 9.86 64.10
C ILE A 44 -28.27 10.69 65.33
N SER A 45 -29.06 10.60 66.41
CA SER A 45 -28.74 11.28 67.66
C SER A 45 -27.46 10.72 68.28
N SER A 46 -26.63 11.60 68.86
CA SER A 46 -25.40 11.20 69.56
C SER A 46 -25.65 10.31 70.78
N LEU A 47 -26.85 10.39 71.36
CA LEU A 47 -27.31 9.61 72.52
C LEU A 47 -27.67 8.15 72.19
N GLU A 48 -27.76 7.79 70.91
CA GLU A 48 -28.09 6.43 70.49
C GLU A 48 -26.96 5.45 70.80
N SER A 49 -27.32 4.19 71.03
CA SER A 49 -26.32 3.12 71.26
C SER A 49 -25.37 2.96 70.06
N GLU A 50 -24.12 2.59 70.34
CA GLU A 50 -23.12 2.32 69.30
C GLU A 50 -23.55 1.18 68.36
N SER A 51 -24.24 0.16 68.88
CA SER A 51 -24.84 -0.90 68.06
C SER A 51 -25.80 -0.32 67.02
N ARG A 52 -26.67 0.63 67.43
CA ARG A 52 -27.64 1.24 66.52
C ARG A 52 -26.97 2.13 65.46
N LYS A 53 -25.89 2.83 65.82
CA LYS A 53 -25.08 3.61 64.87
C LYS A 53 -24.43 2.69 63.83
N ALA A 54 -23.87 1.56 64.26
CA ALA A 54 -23.26 0.57 63.38
C ALA A 54 -24.28 -0.10 62.43
N GLU A 55 -25.43 -0.56 62.95
CA GLU A 55 -26.51 -1.15 62.15
C GLU A 55 -27.01 -0.18 61.05
N ARG A 56 -27.14 1.09 61.42
CA ARG A 56 -27.52 2.15 60.48
C ARG A 56 -26.48 2.26 59.37
N LEU A 57 -25.18 2.36 59.71
CA LEU A 57 -24.10 2.46 58.74
C LEU A 57 -24.05 1.24 57.81
N GLN A 58 -24.30 0.02 58.33
CA GLN A 58 -24.37 -1.19 57.53
C GLN A 58 -25.50 -1.12 56.48
N LEU A 59 -26.69 -0.65 56.88
CA LEU A 59 -27.80 -0.47 55.94
C LEU A 59 -27.53 0.65 54.92
N LYS A 60 -26.89 1.75 55.35
CA LYS A 60 -26.47 2.83 54.45
C LYS A 60 -25.47 2.32 53.41
N ALA A 61 -24.49 1.52 53.81
CA ALA A 61 -23.53 0.90 52.90
C ALA A 61 -24.21 -0.01 51.87
N TYR A 62 -25.20 -0.81 52.28
CA TYR A 62 -26.00 -1.62 51.36
C TYR A 62 -26.77 -0.78 50.35
N LEU A 63 -27.43 0.29 50.79
CA LEU A 63 -28.22 1.17 49.92
C LEU A 63 -27.35 2.02 48.99
N MET A 64 -26.11 2.30 49.39
CA MET A 64 -25.18 3.12 48.65
C MET A 64 -24.91 2.60 47.23
N PHE A 65 -24.88 1.28 47.03
CA PHE A 65 -24.74 0.70 45.69
C PHE A 65 -25.83 1.20 44.73
N PHE A 66 -27.08 1.29 45.20
CA PHE A 66 -28.19 1.79 44.40
C PHE A 66 -28.15 3.31 44.24
N ASP A 67 -27.70 4.03 45.27
CA ASP A 67 -27.49 5.47 45.19
C ASP A 67 -26.44 5.83 44.14
N GLN A 68 -25.33 5.10 44.11
CA GLN A 68 -24.25 5.30 43.13
C GLN A 68 -24.76 5.07 41.71
N LEU A 69 -25.48 3.96 41.48
CA LEU A 69 -26.07 3.66 40.16
C LEU A 69 -26.97 4.79 39.65
N MET A 70 -27.79 5.37 40.53
CA MET A 70 -28.68 6.49 40.17
C MET A 70 -27.92 7.79 39.98
N GLY A 71 -26.92 8.06 40.82
CA GLY A 71 -26.03 9.21 40.69
C GLY A 71 -25.26 9.23 39.37
N ASP A 72 -24.69 8.08 38.99
CA ASP A 72 -23.94 7.90 37.74
C ASP A 72 -24.86 8.02 36.53
N TYR A 73 -26.07 7.46 36.58
CA TYR A 73 -27.06 7.63 35.52
C TYR A 73 -27.35 9.11 35.24
N LEU A 74 -27.60 9.90 36.29
CA LEU A 74 -27.87 11.34 36.17
C LEU A 74 -26.64 12.11 35.69
N MET A 75 -25.44 11.71 36.14
CA MET A 75 -24.19 12.30 35.68
C MET A 75 -23.93 12.03 34.20
N GLN A 76 -24.17 10.80 33.75
CA GLN A 76 -24.09 10.42 32.34
C GLN A 76 -25.07 11.24 31.50
N LEU A 77 -26.30 11.44 31.97
CA LEU A 77 -27.31 12.24 31.29
C LEU A 77 -26.90 13.71 31.20
N SER A 78 -26.36 14.28 32.27
CA SER A 78 -25.89 15.67 32.28
C SER A 78 -24.66 15.90 31.38
N SER A 79 -23.82 14.87 31.25
CA SER A 79 -22.58 14.90 30.46
C SER A 79 -22.76 14.37 29.04
N PHE A 80 -23.99 14.10 28.59
CA PHE A 80 -24.28 13.61 27.24
C PHE A 80 -23.69 14.52 26.16
N SER A 81 -23.78 15.84 26.31
CA SER A 81 -23.18 16.80 25.37
C SER A 81 -21.66 16.72 25.32
N LYS A 82 -21.01 16.41 26.45
CA LYS A 82 -19.55 16.23 26.52
C LYS A 82 -19.14 14.93 25.82
N MET A 83 -19.90 13.85 26.01
CA MET A 83 -19.65 12.56 25.35
C MET A 83 -19.65 12.68 23.81
N PHE A 84 -20.60 13.45 23.25
CA PHE A 84 -20.71 13.66 21.80
C PHE A 84 -19.92 14.88 21.29
N SER A 85 -19.20 15.57 22.17
CA SER A 85 -18.22 16.56 21.76
C SER A 85 -16.96 15.82 21.31
N HIS A 86 -16.51 16.06 20.09
CA HIS A 86 -15.21 15.56 19.64
C HIS A 86 -14.13 16.42 20.31
N GLN A 87 -13.44 15.82 21.29
CA GLN A 87 -12.30 16.40 22.00
C GLN A 87 -11.09 15.49 21.89
N ASP A 88 -9.90 16.01 22.22
CA ASP A 88 -8.69 15.20 22.30
C ASP A 88 -8.89 13.98 23.22
N TYR A 89 -8.36 12.83 22.82
CA TYR A 89 -8.52 11.57 23.57
C TYR A 89 -8.10 11.65 25.05
N LYS A 90 -7.10 12.48 25.35
CA LYS A 90 -6.61 12.72 26.71
C LYS A 90 -7.68 13.26 27.64
N ASN A 91 -8.56 14.12 27.12
CA ASN A 91 -9.64 14.76 27.87
C ASN A 91 -10.98 14.06 27.69
N ALA A 92 -11.08 13.15 26.71
CA ALA A 92 -12.29 12.38 26.45
C ALA A 92 -12.59 11.43 27.62
N ARG A 93 -13.88 11.32 27.95
CA ARG A 93 -14.47 10.31 28.84
C ARG A 93 -15.78 9.84 28.23
N THR A 94 -16.09 8.56 28.36
CA THR A 94 -17.37 8.03 27.85
C THR A 94 -18.32 7.60 28.95
N TYR A 95 -17.79 7.24 30.11
CA TYR A 95 -18.55 7.10 31.34
C TYR A 95 -18.28 8.27 32.27
N PHE A 96 -19.36 8.85 32.78
CA PHE A 96 -19.31 9.94 33.75
C PHE A 96 -19.93 9.47 35.06
N THR A 97 -19.12 9.49 36.11
CA THR A 97 -19.49 9.06 37.45
C THR A 97 -19.74 10.25 38.35
N LYS A 98 -20.65 10.09 39.32
CA LYS A 98 -20.91 11.10 40.36
C LYS A 98 -20.23 10.70 41.66
N VAL A 99 -19.40 11.58 42.19
CA VAL A 99 -18.91 11.45 43.57
C VAL A 99 -20.02 11.89 44.52
N LEU A 100 -20.52 10.96 45.33
CA LEU A 100 -21.44 11.21 46.43
C LEU A 100 -20.65 11.70 47.64
N THR A 101 -21.04 12.85 48.18
CA THR A 101 -20.44 13.46 49.36
C THR A 101 -21.47 13.58 50.49
N ASN A 102 -21.05 14.10 51.65
CA ASN A 102 -21.96 14.41 52.75
C ASN A 102 -23.11 15.38 52.37
N LYS A 103 -23.02 16.06 51.22
CA LYS A 103 -24.12 16.87 50.66
C LYS A 103 -25.27 16.02 50.15
N GLU A 104 -24.98 14.89 49.51
CA GLU A 104 -25.98 13.98 48.97
C GLU A 104 -26.46 12.94 49.99
N ILE A 105 -25.51 12.39 50.77
CA ILE A 105 -25.77 11.32 51.74
C ILE A 105 -25.04 11.66 53.04
N VAL A 106 -25.80 11.91 54.11
CA VAL A 106 -25.24 12.20 55.44
C VAL A 106 -24.38 11.03 55.94
N ASP A 107 -23.21 11.30 56.52
CA ASP A 107 -22.25 10.31 57.05
C ASP A 107 -21.64 9.36 56.01
N VAL A 108 -21.68 9.70 54.72
CA VAL A 108 -21.06 8.86 53.67
C VAL A 108 -19.54 8.83 53.78
N GLU A 109 -18.94 9.88 54.33
CA GLU A 109 -17.50 9.96 54.60
C GLU A 109 -17.02 8.95 55.66
N SER A 110 -17.93 8.37 56.45
CA SER A 110 -17.58 7.27 57.36
C SER A 110 -17.56 5.90 56.68
N LEU A 111 -18.02 5.80 55.43
CA LEU A 111 -18.17 4.55 54.68
C LEU A 111 -17.19 4.44 53.51
N LEU A 112 -16.72 5.57 52.98
CA LEU A 112 -15.89 5.63 51.78
C LEU A 112 -14.63 6.42 52.02
N GLU A 113 -13.57 5.99 51.33
CA GLU A 113 -12.33 6.73 51.24
C GLU A 113 -12.29 7.51 49.92
N TYR A 114 -11.73 8.71 50.00
CA TYR A 114 -11.72 9.66 48.89
C TYR A 114 -10.30 10.07 48.55
N LYS A 115 -10.09 10.32 47.26
CA LYS A 115 -8.95 11.08 46.78
C LYS A 115 -9.26 12.56 46.89
N GLU A 116 -8.56 13.23 47.80
CA GLU A 116 -8.67 14.68 47.95
C GLU A 116 -7.64 15.42 47.10
N VAL A 117 -8.10 16.38 46.31
CA VAL A 117 -7.24 17.34 45.60
C VAL A 117 -7.69 18.74 45.97
N SER A 118 -6.76 19.52 46.55
CA SER A 118 -7.03 20.90 46.98
C SER A 118 -8.23 21.04 47.93
N GLY A 119 -8.47 20.04 48.78
CA GLY A 119 -9.55 20.03 49.77
C GLY A 119 -10.94 19.69 49.21
N ASN A 120 -11.04 19.20 47.96
CA ASN A 120 -12.26 18.67 47.39
C ASN A 120 -12.15 17.16 47.15
N HIS A 121 -13.23 16.43 47.43
CA HIS A 121 -13.39 15.02 47.06
C HIS A 121 -13.54 14.89 45.53
N GLU A 122 -12.48 14.48 44.83
CA GLU A 122 -12.49 14.35 43.36
C GLU A 122 -12.97 12.98 42.89
N ASP A 123 -12.65 11.91 43.61
CA ASP A 123 -13.06 10.54 43.30
C ASP A 123 -12.97 9.65 44.54
N TYR A 124 -13.53 8.44 44.48
CA TYR A 124 -13.29 7.39 45.47
C TYR A 124 -11.95 6.72 45.22
N PHE A 125 -11.30 6.25 46.29
CA PHE A 125 -10.00 5.62 46.23
C PHE A 125 -9.91 4.44 47.20
N ASP A 126 -9.41 3.30 46.74
CA ASP A 126 -9.28 2.08 47.55
C ASP A 126 -7.84 1.80 48.02
N GLY A 127 -6.90 2.70 47.72
CA GLY A 127 -5.46 2.52 47.95
C GLY A 127 -4.66 2.23 46.69
N GLU A 128 -5.29 1.72 45.63
CA GLU A 128 -4.64 1.37 44.37
C GLU A 128 -5.28 2.03 43.15
N HIS A 129 -6.61 2.06 43.08
CA HIS A 129 -7.38 2.51 41.92
C HIS A 129 -8.43 3.56 42.33
N THR A 130 -8.73 4.45 41.40
CA THR A 130 -9.88 5.35 41.54
C THR A 130 -11.15 4.73 40.95
N TYR A 131 -12.31 5.13 41.45
CA TYR A 131 -13.58 4.57 40.94
C TYR A 131 -13.79 4.85 39.45
N SER A 132 -13.39 6.02 38.95
CA SER A 132 -13.47 6.32 37.52
C SER A 132 -12.62 5.36 36.66
N GLU A 133 -11.42 4.97 37.12
CA GLU A 133 -10.55 4.02 36.43
C GLU A 133 -11.13 2.59 36.44
N VAL A 134 -11.81 2.21 37.52
CA VAL A 134 -12.48 0.90 37.61
C VAL A 134 -13.71 0.84 36.70
N VAL A 135 -14.48 1.92 36.61
CA VAL A 135 -15.67 2.01 35.75
C VAL A 135 -15.29 2.06 34.26
N GLU A 136 -14.23 2.80 33.94
CA GLU A 136 -13.75 2.99 32.57
C GLU A 136 -12.25 2.67 32.46
N ASP A 137 -11.94 1.40 32.21
CA ASP A 137 -10.60 0.99 31.79
C ASP A 137 -10.26 1.60 30.41
N GLU A 138 -8.96 1.81 30.14
CA GLU A 138 -8.45 2.42 28.92
C GLU A 138 -8.94 1.69 27.66
N LYS A 139 -9.01 0.35 27.68
CA LYS A 139 -9.53 -0.41 26.53
C LYS A 139 -11.01 -0.14 26.26
N VAL A 140 -11.79 -0.02 27.33
CA VAL A 140 -13.23 0.28 27.25
C VAL A 140 -13.43 1.71 26.75
N LYS A 141 -12.64 2.66 27.26
CA LYS A 141 -12.62 4.05 26.81
C LYS A 141 -12.33 4.15 25.31
N GLN A 142 -11.26 3.51 24.83
CA GLN A 142 -10.88 3.51 23.41
C GLN A 142 -12.00 3.00 22.51
N ASP A 143 -12.55 1.83 22.83
CA ASP A 143 -13.60 1.21 22.03
C ASP A 143 -14.89 2.04 22.01
N ARG A 144 -15.34 2.51 23.17
CA ARG A 144 -16.55 3.34 23.28
C ARG A 144 -16.40 4.66 22.56
N TYR A 145 -15.27 5.35 22.77
CA TYR A 145 -15.05 6.65 22.18
C TYR A 145 -14.89 6.54 20.65
N SER A 146 -14.19 5.52 20.16
CA SER A 146 -14.10 5.22 18.72
C SER A 146 -15.49 5.03 18.10
N ARG A 147 -16.40 4.30 18.76
CA ARG A 147 -17.79 4.12 18.29
C ARG A 147 -18.60 5.42 18.26
N VAL A 148 -18.39 6.31 19.23
CA VAL A 148 -19.02 7.64 19.23
C VAL A 148 -18.54 8.45 18.04
N LEU A 149 -17.23 8.46 17.78
CA LEU A 149 -16.66 9.16 16.62
C LEU A 149 -17.16 8.56 15.31
N ASP A 150 -17.26 7.24 15.18
CA ASP A 150 -17.82 6.58 14.01
C ASP A 150 -19.29 6.93 13.79
N HIS A 151 -20.06 7.07 14.87
CA HIS A 151 -21.44 7.55 14.79
C HIS A 151 -21.51 9.00 14.27
N LEU A 152 -20.60 9.87 14.73
CA LEU A 152 -20.52 11.25 14.24
C LEU A 152 -20.10 11.32 12.77
N LEU A 153 -19.13 10.50 12.36
CA LEU A 153 -18.68 10.40 10.96
C LEU A 153 -19.80 9.88 10.04
N ALA A 154 -20.59 8.90 10.51
CA ALA A 154 -21.69 8.34 9.76
C ALA A 154 -22.76 9.39 9.39
N ARG A 155 -22.91 10.47 10.17
CA ARG A 155 -23.80 11.59 9.84
C ARG A 155 -23.42 12.28 8.53
N PHE A 156 -22.14 12.24 8.17
CA PHE A 156 -21.61 12.77 6.92
C PHE A 156 -21.45 11.70 5.84
N ASN A 157 -21.96 10.49 6.07
CA ASN A 157 -21.72 9.31 5.24
C ASN A 157 -20.23 9.02 5.05
N GLU A 158 -19.44 9.36 6.06
CA GLU A 158 -18.00 9.15 6.04
C GLU A 158 -17.63 7.86 6.74
N LYS A 159 -16.74 7.10 6.09
CA LYS A 159 -16.12 5.92 6.67
C LYS A 159 -14.62 6.15 6.75
N PHE A 160 -14.10 6.15 7.96
CA PHE A 160 -12.66 6.21 8.16
C PHE A 160 -12.03 4.91 7.66
N VAL A 161 -10.99 5.03 6.85
CA VAL A 161 -10.29 3.90 6.28
C VAL A 161 -9.49 3.22 7.40
N ASP A 162 -9.47 1.87 7.44
CA ASP A 162 -8.62 1.11 8.36
C ASP A 162 -7.14 1.17 7.94
N TYR A 163 -6.57 2.39 7.91
CA TYR A 163 -5.14 2.59 7.65
C TYR A 163 -4.28 2.18 8.85
N SER A 164 -4.89 2.04 10.04
CA SER A 164 -4.25 1.64 11.29
C SER A 164 -3.49 0.32 11.15
N LEU A 165 -4.03 -0.63 10.38
CA LEU A 165 -3.37 -1.91 10.07
C LEU A 165 -2.08 -1.73 9.27
N PHE A 166 -2.02 -0.76 8.36
CA PHE A 166 -0.80 -0.49 7.59
C PHE A 166 0.23 0.27 8.43
N LYS A 167 -0.20 1.20 9.30
CA LYS A 167 0.67 1.81 10.31
C LYS A 167 1.32 0.73 11.20
N ILE A 168 0.53 -0.25 11.67
CA ILE A 168 1.03 -1.41 12.45
C ILE A 168 2.10 -2.19 11.68
N ASN A 169 1.82 -2.53 10.42
CA ASN A 169 2.74 -3.33 9.61
C ASN A 169 4.03 -2.57 9.26
N GLU A 170 3.95 -1.26 9.06
CA GLU A 170 5.10 -0.41 8.82
C GLU A 170 5.97 -0.29 10.08
N ASP A 171 5.37 0.06 11.23
CA ASP A 171 6.09 0.19 12.49
C ASP A 171 6.79 -1.11 12.90
N ARG A 172 6.13 -2.26 12.69
CA ARG A 172 6.74 -3.58 12.98
C ARG A 172 7.93 -3.89 12.07
N LYS A 173 7.85 -3.53 10.79
CA LYS A 173 8.93 -3.79 9.81
C LYS A 173 10.10 -2.81 9.92
N ILE A 174 9.86 -1.56 10.31
CA ILE A 174 10.92 -0.56 10.54
C ILE A 174 11.66 -0.86 11.84
N ASN A 175 10.96 -1.33 12.88
CA ASN A 175 11.52 -1.49 14.23
C ASN A 175 12.07 -2.89 14.54
N GLU A 176 12.25 -3.79 13.57
CA GLU A 176 12.98 -5.05 13.81
C GLU A 176 14.41 -4.81 14.37
N ASP A 177 15.00 -3.63 14.09
CA ASP A 177 16.31 -3.20 14.59
C ASP A 177 16.28 -2.41 15.92
N SER A 178 15.12 -1.92 16.37
CA SER A 178 14.98 -1.14 17.60
C SER A 178 13.80 -1.62 18.44
N LYS A 179 14.06 -2.13 19.65
CA LYS A 179 13.10 -2.67 20.64
C LYS A 179 11.93 -1.76 21.07
N LEU A 180 11.66 -0.63 20.41
CA LEU A 180 10.48 0.20 20.62
C LEU A 180 9.44 -0.07 19.53
N THR A 181 8.67 -1.15 19.69
CA THR A 181 7.37 -1.26 19.03
C THR A 181 6.37 -0.37 19.76
N MET A 182 5.65 0.51 19.05
CA MET A 182 4.48 1.19 19.64
C MET A 182 3.50 0.13 20.15
N SER A 183 2.99 0.30 21.37
CA SER A 183 1.97 -0.61 21.90
C SER A 183 0.70 -0.53 21.04
N ASP A 184 -0.02 -1.66 20.91
CA ASP A 184 -1.27 -1.70 20.15
C ASP A 184 -2.28 -0.64 20.64
N ASP A 185 -2.23 -0.28 21.93
CA ASP A 185 -3.06 0.76 22.55
C ASP A 185 -2.72 2.17 22.02
N GLN A 186 -1.43 2.51 21.87
CA GLN A 186 -1.03 3.83 21.38
C GLN A 186 -1.45 4.07 19.92
N ILE A 187 -1.49 3.01 19.12
CA ILE A 187 -1.93 3.07 17.72
C ILE A 187 -3.44 3.35 17.65
N ARG A 188 -4.24 2.71 18.51
CA ARG A 188 -5.67 2.99 18.62
C ARG A 188 -5.92 4.44 19.03
N ILE A 189 -5.14 4.95 19.99
CA ILE A 189 -5.21 6.36 20.41
C ILE A 189 -4.88 7.30 19.24
N ASN A 190 -3.85 7.00 18.45
CA ASN A 190 -3.52 7.80 17.27
C ASN A 190 -4.68 7.80 16.26
N SER A 191 -5.25 6.64 15.96
CA SER A 191 -6.42 6.54 15.06
C SER A 191 -7.63 7.33 15.57
N ILE A 192 -7.87 7.31 16.89
CA ILE A 192 -8.92 8.11 17.51
C ILE A 192 -8.65 9.61 17.34
N ASN A 193 -7.43 10.07 17.60
CA ASN A 193 -7.08 11.48 17.44
C ASN A 193 -7.19 11.92 15.97
N ASP A 194 -6.79 11.07 15.02
CA ASP A 194 -6.95 11.34 13.59
C ASP A 194 -8.44 11.49 13.20
N LYS A 195 -9.35 10.68 13.79
CA LYS A 195 -10.81 10.83 13.61
C LYS A 195 -11.33 12.16 14.19
N VAL A 196 -10.87 12.54 15.38
CA VAL A 196 -11.22 13.83 16.01
C VAL A 196 -10.79 14.98 15.10
N TRP A 197 -9.54 14.96 14.67
CA TRP A 197 -8.99 15.98 13.78
C TRP A 197 -9.72 16.07 12.44
N PHE A 198 -10.10 14.91 11.87
CA PHE A 198 -10.94 14.87 10.67
C PHE A 198 -12.27 15.57 10.92
N LEU A 199 -12.97 15.25 12.02
CA LEU A 199 -14.26 15.87 12.35
C LEU A 199 -14.17 17.38 12.56
N ASP A 200 -13.11 17.86 13.21
CA ASP A 200 -12.85 19.30 13.42
C ASP A 200 -12.72 20.05 12.10
N ASN A 201 -12.00 19.47 11.13
CA ASN A 201 -11.68 20.15 9.87
C ASN A 201 -12.63 19.79 8.72
N TYR A 202 -13.49 18.77 8.88
CA TYR A 202 -14.38 18.27 7.84
C TYR A 202 -15.25 19.36 7.20
N PRO A 203 -15.91 20.27 7.95
CA PRO A 203 -16.73 21.31 7.33
C PRO A 203 -15.93 22.19 6.35
N LYS A 204 -14.68 22.51 6.68
CA LYS A 204 -13.79 23.33 5.85
C LYS A 204 -13.34 22.58 4.60
N TYR A 205 -12.89 21.34 4.77
CA TYR A 205 -12.37 20.55 3.65
C TYR A 205 -13.48 20.12 2.69
N SER A 206 -14.62 19.69 3.22
CA SER A 206 -15.77 19.28 2.41
C SER A 206 -16.40 20.45 1.66
N ALA A 207 -16.52 21.63 2.26
CA ALA A 207 -17.10 22.81 1.60
C ALA A 207 -16.24 23.27 0.40
N ASN A 208 -14.91 23.18 0.54
CA ASN A 208 -13.96 23.66 -0.45
C ASN A 208 -13.39 22.55 -1.34
N ARG A 209 -14.04 21.39 -1.44
CA ARG A 209 -13.53 20.20 -2.17
C ARG A 209 -13.25 20.44 -3.66
N SER A 210 -13.86 21.46 -4.26
CA SER A 210 -13.71 21.84 -5.67
C SER A 210 -13.23 23.28 -5.82
N LEU A 211 -12.70 23.87 -4.74
CA LEU A 211 -12.15 25.22 -4.78
C LEU A 211 -10.78 25.17 -5.47
N GLY A 212 -10.63 25.95 -6.54
CA GLY A 212 -9.35 26.14 -7.20
C GLY A 212 -8.33 26.82 -6.27
N VAL A 213 -7.05 26.62 -6.55
CA VAL A 213 -5.97 27.26 -5.78
C VAL A 213 -5.65 28.62 -6.38
N ASP A 214 -5.29 29.58 -5.54
CA ASP A 214 -4.67 30.81 -5.99
C ASP A 214 -3.19 30.54 -6.31
N TYR A 215 -2.86 30.44 -7.60
CA TYR A 215 -1.49 30.16 -8.08
C TYR A 215 -0.54 31.36 -7.98
N THR A 216 -1.04 32.54 -7.57
CA THR A 216 -0.20 33.72 -7.27
C THR A 216 0.42 33.62 -5.87
N GLU A 217 -0.17 32.84 -4.98
CA GLU A 217 0.31 32.60 -3.64
C GLU A 217 1.35 31.49 -3.59
N ASP A 218 2.02 31.32 -2.44
CA ASP A 218 2.92 30.19 -2.23
C ASP A 218 2.15 28.88 -2.41
N TRP A 219 2.81 27.91 -3.05
CA TRP A 219 2.24 26.59 -3.24
C TRP A 219 1.71 26.08 -1.90
N ALA A 220 0.44 25.72 -1.85
CA ALA A 220 -0.21 25.19 -0.67
C ALA A 220 -1.08 23.99 -1.06
N LEU A 221 -1.22 23.04 -0.14
CA LEU A 221 -2.12 21.91 -0.30
C LEU A 221 -3.57 22.39 -0.48
N THR A 222 -4.19 21.91 -1.54
CA THR A 222 -5.60 22.10 -1.88
C THR A 222 -6.49 21.48 -0.79
N SER A 223 -7.75 21.93 -0.71
CA SER A 223 -8.71 21.33 0.23
C SER A 223 -9.03 19.86 -0.10
N LEU A 224 -8.97 19.48 -1.38
CA LEU A 224 -9.17 18.10 -1.82
C LEU A 224 -8.01 17.20 -1.40
N GLU A 225 -6.76 17.65 -1.58
CA GLU A 225 -5.58 16.95 -1.07
C GLU A 225 -5.66 16.77 0.44
N ARG A 226 -6.00 17.84 1.16
CA ARG A 226 -6.18 17.78 2.62
C ARG A 226 -7.24 16.76 3.00
N LEU A 227 -8.40 16.76 2.33
CA LEU A 227 -9.47 15.81 2.60
C LEU A 227 -9.00 14.36 2.42
N ILE A 228 -8.35 14.05 1.29
CA ILE A 228 -7.84 12.70 1.00
C ILE A 228 -6.79 12.29 2.05
N LEU A 229 -5.83 13.16 2.35
CA LEU A 229 -4.80 12.89 3.36
C LEU A 229 -5.38 12.69 4.76
N SER A 230 -6.42 13.47 5.11
CA SER A 230 -7.14 13.32 6.38
C SER A 230 -7.81 11.95 6.49
N LYS A 231 -8.46 11.47 5.42
CA LYS A 231 -9.08 10.12 5.38
C LYS A 231 -8.06 9.00 5.46
N LEU A 232 -6.83 9.26 5.03
CA LEU A 232 -5.69 8.35 5.09
C LEU A 232 -4.92 8.45 6.43
N GLY A 233 -5.39 9.25 7.38
CA GLY A 233 -4.79 9.38 8.71
C GLY A 233 -3.50 10.19 8.75
N ILE A 234 -3.34 11.13 7.82
CA ILE A 234 -2.16 11.99 7.72
C ILE A 234 -2.54 13.41 8.13
N ASP A 235 -2.10 13.79 9.32
CA ASP A 235 -2.32 15.11 9.92
C ASP A 235 -1.18 16.09 9.58
N ARG A 236 -0.86 16.25 8.28
CA ARG A 236 0.23 17.14 7.85
C ARG A 236 -0.22 18.61 7.91
N LEU A 237 -0.06 19.23 9.08
CA LEU A 237 -0.04 20.70 9.27
C LEU A 237 1.22 21.22 9.99
N ARG A 238 2.26 20.39 10.22
CA ARG A 238 3.52 20.80 10.87
C ARG A 238 4.75 20.61 9.97
N GLY A 239 5.02 21.57 9.08
CA GLY A 239 6.32 21.71 8.36
C GLY A 239 6.23 21.85 6.84
N GLN A 240 7.24 22.52 6.23
CA GLN A 240 7.34 22.95 4.81
C GLN A 240 6.60 22.06 3.81
N ALA A 241 5.50 22.59 3.28
CA ALA A 241 4.27 21.82 3.08
C ALA A 241 4.15 20.98 1.80
N ASN A 242 4.99 21.14 0.76
CA ASN A 242 4.73 20.47 -0.53
C ASN A 242 5.92 19.76 -1.15
N CYS A 243 7.02 19.56 -0.42
CA CYS A 243 8.13 18.75 -0.90
C CYS A 243 8.10 17.38 -0.23
N LEU A 244 7.65 16.39 -0.99
CA LEU A 244 7.65 14.98 -0.60
C LEU A 244 9.04 14.37 -0.83
N ALA A 245 9.73 14.76 -1.91
CA ALA A 245 11.01 14.18 -2.32
C ALA A 245 12.23 14.76 -1.56
N THR A 246 12.18 14.76 -0.24
CA THR A 246 13.31 15.16 0.62
C THR A 246 14.34 14.03 0.77
N GLU A 247 15.59 14.35 1.09
CA GLU A 247 16.62 13.31 1.34
C GLU A 247 16.26 12.40 2.52
N GLN A 248 15.52 12.92 3.51
CA GLN A 248 15.04 12.13 4.64
C GLN A 248 13.95 11.15 4.23
N SER A 249 13.10 11.50 3.25
CA SER A 249 12.04 10.60 2.74
C SER A 249 12.58 9.38 1.99
N LYS A 250 13.85 9.40 1.56
CA LYS A 250 14.52 8.31 0.83
C LYS A 250 15.10 7.26 1.77
N LYS A 251 15.28 7.59 3.05
CA LYS A 251 15.85 6.68 4.05
C LYS A 251 14.85 5.58 4.39
N ALA A 252 15.33 4.38 4.72
CA ALA A 252 14.49 3.28 5.17
C ALA A 252 13.70 3.61 6.46
N SER A 253 14.18 4.57 7.26
CA SER A 253 13.50 5.08 8.46
C SER A 253 12.44 6.15 8.17
N ALA A 254 12.10 6.40 6.89
CA ALA A 254 11.08 7.38 6.52
C ALA A 254 9.69 6.83 6.86
N THR A 255 9.03 7.45 7.84
CA THR A 255 7.70 7.04 8.29
C THR A 255 6.59 7.59 7.38
N TYR A 256 5.55 6.80 7.17
CA TYR A 256 4.34 7.18 6.44
C TYR A 256 3.76 8.51 6.92
N ASP A 257 3.53 8.66 8.23
CA ASP A 257 2.88 9.84 8.82
C ASP A 257 3.59 11.17 8.51
N LYS A 258 4.91 11.13 8.26
CA LYS A 258 5.72 12.33 8.04
C LYS A 258 5.98 12.63 6.57
N TYR A 259 6.16 11.60 5.75
CA TYR A 259 6.66 11.74 4.38
C TYR A 259 5.65 11.36 3.30
N PHE A 260 4.57 10.65 3.65
CA PHE A 260 3.52 10.39 2.67
C PHE A 260 2.70 11.65 2.43
N GLY A 261 2.28 11.80 1.18
CA GLY A 261 1.46 12.89 0.68
C GLY A 261 1.01 12.55 -0.74
N LEU A 262 0.46 13.52 -1.43
CA LEU A 262 0.16 13.42 -2.86
C LEU A 262 0.04 14.84 -3.43
N HIS A 263 0.23 14.97 -4.73
CA HIS A 263 0.02 16.21 -5.47
C HIS A 263 -1.05 16.00 -6.53
N ILE A 264 -2.06 16.86 -6.56
CA ILE A 264 -3.09 16.89 -7.61
C ILE A 264 -2.73 18.01 -8.58
N ILE A 265 -2.40 17.63 -9.80
CA ILE A 265 -2.03 18.57 -10.86
C ILE A 265 -3.17 18.64 -11.87
N GLU A 266 -3.77 19.82 -11.98
CA GLU A 266 -4.84 20.10 -12.91
C GLU A 266 -4.29 20.34 -14.30
N HIS A 267 -4.76 19.58 -15.28
CA HIS A 267 -4.30 19.72 -16.66
C HIS A 267 -4.70 21.06 -17.29
N PRO A 268 -5.88 21.66 -17.02
CA PRO A 268 -6.24 22.96 -17.60
C PRO A 268 -5.23 24.07 -17.32
N LEU A 269 -4.50 24.01 -16.19
CA LEU A 269 -3.43 24.96 -15.89
C LEU A 269 -2.22 24.83 -16.80
N LEU A 270 -1.97 23.62 -17.31
CA LEU A 270 -0.87 23.33 -18.22
C LEU A 270 -1.19 23.75 -19.66
N SER A 271 -2.39 24.30 -19.90
CA SER A 271 -2.78 24.90 -21.18
C SER A 271 -2.57 26.40 -21.14
N LEU A 272 -1.46 26.89 -21.69
CA LEU A 272 -1.32 28.32 -21.97
C LEU A 272 -2.06 28.67 -23.26
N ILE A 273 -3.19 29.38 -23.13
CA ILE A 273 -3.87 30.02 -24.26
C ILE A 273 -3.02 31.21 -24.70
N TYR A 274 -2.09 30.98 -25.63
CA TYR A 274 -1.52 32.09 -26.42
C TYR A 274 -2.52 32.48 -27.50
N GLY A 275 -2.83 33.77 -27.57
CA GLY A 275 -3.70 34.33 -28.60
C GLY A 275 -3.31 33.82 -29.99
N ASN A 276 -4.33 33.43 -30.75
CA ASN A 276 -4.30 32.93 -32.13
C ASN A 276 -2.93 33.01 -32.84
N ASN A 277 -2.34 31.84 -33.11
CA ASN A 277 -1.33 31.57 -34.16
C ASN A 277 0.15 31.43 -33.78
N THR A 278 0.49 31.06 -32.54
CA THR A 278 1.77 30.38 -32.29
C THR A 278 1.53 29.19 -31.38
N THR A 279 1.33 28.02 -31.97
CA THR A 279 1.64 26.76 -31.29
C THR A 279 3.08 26.89 -30.82
N VAL A 280 3.31 26.90 -29.51
CA VAL A 280 4.64 26.62 -28.99
C VAL A 280 5.01 25.27 -29.62
N ASP A 281 6.06 25.27 -30.44
CA ASP A 281 6.60 24.11 -31.13
C ASP A 281 7.29 23.20 -30.09
N SER A 282 6.56 22.85 -29.03
CA SER A 282 6.97 21.85 -28.07
C SER A 282 6.71 20.50 -28.75
N PRO A 283 7.72 19.64 -28.90
CA PRO A 283 7.52 18.28 -29.40
C PRO A 283 6.60 17.45 -28.49
N TYR A 284 6.24 17.96 -27.32
CA TYR A 284 5.40 17.32 -26.32
C TYR A 284 4.03 18.00 -26.25
N ARG A 285 3.08 17.52 -27.07
CA ARG A 285 1.66 17.72 -26.77
C ARG A 285 1.36 16.93 -25.50
N PHE A 286 0.95 17.62 -24.44
CA PHE A 286 0.69 16.97 -23.16
C PHE A 286 -0.45 15.96 -23.32
N LEU A 287 -0.16 14.67 -23.06
CA LEU A 287 -1.08 13.53 -23.19
C LEU A 287 -1.77 13.46 -24.57
N ASP A 288 -1.13 12.76 -25.51
CA ASP A 288 -1.81 12.34 -26.75
C ASP A 288 -2.82 11.24 -26.45
N LEU A 289 -4.04 11.64 -26.10
CA LEU A 289 -5.16 10.74 -25.93
C LEU A 289 -5.64 10.29 -27.30
N SER A 290 -5.59 8.99 -27.55
CA SER A 290 -6.18 8.45 -28.76
C SER A 290 -7.68 8.18 -28.56
N LEU A 291 -8.47 8.55 -29.56
CA LEU A 291 -9.91 8.27 -29.62
C LEU A 291 -10.19 6.85 -30.14
N ASP A 292 -9.18 6.18 -30.70
CA ASP A 292 -9.28 4.86 -31.31
C ASP A 292 -8.25 3.89 -30.76
N LYS A 293 -8.43 2.59 -31.07
CA LYS A 293 -7.44 1.56 -30.71
C LYS A 293 -6.18 1.65 -31.60
N SER A 294 -6.28 2.30 -32.75
CA SER A 294 -5.20 2.47 -33.74
C SER A 294 -4.13 3.49 -33.31
N ARG A 295 -4.40 4.34 -32.31
CA ARG A 295 -3.52 5.45 -31.88
C ARG A 295 -3.34 6.54 -32.94
N GLU A 296 -4.13 6.51 -34.00
CA GLU A 296 -3.99 7.40 -35.16
C GLU A 296 -4.84 8.66 -34.99
N THR A 297 -6.07 8.52 -34.49
CA THR A 297 -6.91 9.67 -34.15
C THR A 297 -6.61 10.15 -32.74
N LYS A 298 -6.17 11.41 -32.62
CA LYS A 298 -5.88 12.07 -31.34
C LYS A 298 -7.03 12.98 -30.94
N SER A 299 -7.34 13.03 -29.65
CA SER A 299 -8.30 14.00 -29.09
C SER A 299 -7.86 15.42 -29.44
N ALA A 300 -8.81 16.28 -29.76
CA ALA A 300 -8.55 17.71 -29.94
C ALA A 300 -8.23 18.40 -28.60
N ASP A 301 -8.87 17.94 -27.52
CA ASP A 301 -8.72 18.47 -26.16
C ASP A 301 -8.14 17.39 -25.24
N SER A 302 -6.91 17.64 -24.78
CA SER A 302 -6.16 16.75 -23.86
C SER A 302 -6.08 17.31 -22.43
N TYR A 303 -6.64 18.50 -22.18
CA TYR A 303 -6.44 19.22 -20.93
C TYR A 303 -7.73 19.35 -20.11
N SER A 304 -8.89 19.49 -20.75
CA SER A 304 -10.15 19.68 -20.02
C SER A 304 -10.55 18.47 -19.18
N MET A 305 -11.12 18.75 -18.00
CA MET A 305 -11.71 17.76 -17.09
C MET A 305 -10.75 16.62 -16.71
N GLN A 306 -9.46 16.89 -16.65
CA GLN A 306 -8.45 15.90 -16.31
C GLN A 306 -7.49 16.40 -15.24
N VAL A 307 -7.15 15.48 -14.35
CA VAL A 307 -6.14 15.68 -13.32
C VAL A 307 -5.19 14.50 -13.29
N THR A 308 -3.92 14.77 -13.01
CA THR A 308 -2.95 13.73 -12.67
C THR A 308 -2.63 13.83 -11.19
N VAL A 309 -2.84 12.74 -10.48
CA VAL A 309 -2.52 12.60 -9.06
C VAL A 309 -1.18 11.89 -8.95
N VAL A 310 -0.18 12.61 -8.45
CA VAL A 310 1.19 12.13 -8.29
C VAL A 310 1.39 11.68 -6.85
N VAL A 311 1.73 10.40 -6.67
CA VAL A 311 1.79 9.72 -5.37
C VAL A 311 3.19 9.11 -5.18
N PRO A 312 3.80 9.21 -3.98
CA PRO A 312 5.12 8.63 -3.73
C PRO A 312 5.07 7.10 -3.78
N GLY A 313 5.89 6.51 -4.66
CA GLY A 313 5.99 5.05 -4.83
C GLY A 313 7.18 4.40 -4.13
N TRP A 314 8.04 5.16 -3.45
CA TRP A 314 9.30 4.68 -2.85
C TRP A 314 9.24 4.41 -1.34
N LEU A 315 8.17 4.85 -0.66
CA LEU A 315 8.02 4.59 0.78
C LEU A 315 7.73 3.10 1.02
N LYS A 316 8.14 2.58 2.18
CA LYS A 316 8.05 1.15 2.46
C LYS A 316 6.61 0.63 2.46
N ILE A 317 5.69 1.40 3.03
CA ILE A 317 4.25 1.12 3.00
C ILE A 317 3.68 1.04 1.58
N CYS A 318 4.26 1.78 0.62
CA CYS A 318 3.83 1.79 -0.78
C CYS A 318 4.24 0.54 -1.55
N GLU A 319 5.01 -0.38 -0.97
CA GLU A 319 5.21 -1.72 -1.55
C GLU A 319 3.97 -2.60 -1.38
N ASP A 320 3.12 -2.33 -0.37
CA ASP A 320 1.91 -3.09 -0.10
C ASP A 320 0.81 -2.74 -1.10
N ARG A 321 0.32 -3.77 -1.81
CA ARG A 321 -0.72 -3.62 -2.83
C ARG A 321 -2.06 -3.22 -2.24
N ILE A 322 -2.43 -3.76 -1.08
CA ILE A 322 -3.73 -3.46 -0.45
C ILE A 322 -3.76 -1.99 -0.04
N PHE A 323 -2.64 -1.48 0.46
CA PHE A 323 -2.48 -0.05 0.77
C PHE A 323 -2.68 0.81 -0.48
N ARG A 324 -2.05 0.46 -1.61
CA ARG A 324 -2.25 1.18 -2.88
C ARG A 324 -3.69 1.18 -3.34
N ASP A 325 -4.35 0.01 -3.31
CA ASP A 325 -5.75 -0.14 -3.70
C ASP A 325 -6.68 0.76 -2.86
N ILE A 326 -6.38 0.88 -1.56
CA ILE A 326 -7.09 1.78 -0.64
C ILE A 326 -6.86 3.24 -1.00
N VAL A 327 -5.61 3.67 -1.20
CA VAL A 327 -5.28 5.06 -1.57
C VAL A 327 -5.95 5.42 -2.89
N GLU A 328 -5.85 4.56 -3.90
CA GLU A 328 -6.47 4.78 -5.21
C GLU A 328 -8.00 4.85 -5.11
N LYS A 329 -8.62 3.99 -4.31
CA LYS A 329 -10.06 4.03 -4.07
C LYS A 329 -10.48 5.32 -3.38
N THR A 330 -9.77 5.76 -2.36
CA THR A 330 -10.04 7.04 -1.66
C THR A 330 -9.94 8.20 -2.65
N ILE A 331 -8.86 8.30 -3.43
CA ILE A 331 -8.70 9.35 -4.44
C ILE A 331 -9.88 9.37 -5.42
N ARG A 332 -10.29 8.20 -5.94
CA ARG A 332 -11.40 8.09 -6.90
C ARG A 332 -12.77 8.40 -6.29
N GLN A 333 -12.95 8.18 -5.00
CA GLN A 333 -14.20 8.50 -4.29
C GLN A 333 -14.33 10.00 -4.02
N GLU A 334 -13.21 10.70 -3.79
CA GLU A 334 -13.22 12.14 -3.51
C GLU A 334 -13.22 13.01 -4.76
N ILE A 335 -12.65 12.53 -5.88
CA ILE A 335 -12.63 13.29 -7.13
C ILE A 335 -14.05 13.36 -7.74
N PRO A 336 -14.51 14.54 -8.20
CA PRO A 336 -15.80 14.68 -8.87
C PRO A 336 -15.96 13.77 -10.09
N ALA A 337 -17.14 13.19 -10.27
CA ALA A 337 -17.41 12.19 -11.32
C ALA A 337 -17.17 12.68 -12.77
N HIS A 338 -17.20 13.99 -13.02
CA HIS A 338 -16.95 14.58 -14.33
C HIS A 338 -15.45 14.82 -14.60
N ILE A 339 -14.57 14.63 -13.61
CA ILE A 339 -13.13 14.81 -13.73
C ILE A 339 -12.46 13.43 -13.82
N SER A 340 -11.67 13.22 -14.85
CA SER A 340 -10.88 12.00 -15.02
C SER A 340 -9.54 12.11 -14.28
N ALA A 341 -9.26 11.14 -13.41
CA ALA A 341 -8.04 11.09 -12.61
C ALA A 341 -7.06 10.02 -13.10
N LYS A 342 -5.87 10.45 -13.51
CA LYS A 342 -4.72 9.58 -13.77
C LYS A 342 -3.86 9.49 -12.49
N ILE A 343 -3.77 8.31 -11.88
CA ILE A 343 -3.00 8.12 -10.64
C ILE A 343 -1.62 7.55 -11.00
N CYS A 344 -0.57 8.23 -10.55
CA CYS A 344 0.81 7.88 -10.85
C CYS A 344 1.63 7.61 -9.57
N TRP A 345 2.05 6.37 -9.35
CA TRP A 345 2.98 5.98 -8.26
C TRP A 345 4.42 6.09 -8.74
N ILE A 346 5.15 7.13 -8.35
CA ILE A 346 6.43 7.47 -8.99
C ILE A 346 7.66 7.32 -8.10
N SER A 347 8.85 7.34 -8.72
CA SER A 347 10.12 7.29 -8.00
C SER A 347 10.42 8.59 -7.26
N HIS A 348 11.31 8.53 -6.26
CA HIS A 348 11.80 9.71 -5.54
C HIS A 348 12.41 10.75 -6.50
N ASP A 349 13.27 10.31 -7.42
CA ASP A 349 13.96 11.19 -8.35
C ASP A 349 12.99 11.87 -9.33
N MET A 350 11.93 11.16 -9.74
CA MET A 350 10.87 11.71 -10.60
C MET A 350 9.98 12.70 -9.85
N MET A 351 9.65 12.42 -8.59
CA MET A 351 8.89 13.34 -7.75
C MET A 351 9.67 14.64 -7.57
N LYS A 352 10.97 14.56 -7.28
CA LYS A 352 11.84 15.74 -7.14
C LYS A 352 11.82 16.60 -8.40
N LYS A 353 12.02 15.99 -9.58
CA LYS A 353 11.92 16.69 -10.87
C LYS A 353 10.56 17.37 -11.07
N THR A 354 9.48 16.68 -10.74
CA THR A 354 8.11 17.21 -10.88
C THR A 354 7.86 18.37 -9.93
N GLU A 355 8.26 18.25 -8.65
CA GLU A 355 8.10 19.30 -7.64
C GLU A 355 8.94 20.54 -7.98
N ASP A 356 10.17 20.37 -8.46
CA ASP A 356 11.04 21.48 -8.82
C ASP A 356 10.56 22.20 -10.09
N ALA A 357 10.12 21.45 -11.11
CA ALA A 357 9.52 22.02 -12.31
C ALA A 357 8.22 22.78 -11.97
N TYR A 358 7.37 22.22 -11.12
CA TYR A 358 6.11 22.85 -10.71
C TYR A 358 6.35 24.15 -9.92
N LYS A 359 7.29 24.16 -8.96
CA LYS A 359 7.67 25.39 -8.24
C LYS A 359 8.20 26.47 -9.19
N LYS A 360 9.03 26.09 -10.16
CA LYS A 360 9.56 27.01 -11.16
C LYS A 360 8.43 27.59 -12.02
N TYR A 361 7.48 26.76 -12.43
CA TYR A 361 6.31 27.20 -13.16
C TYR A 361 5.44 28.18 -12.35
N LEU A 362 5.09 27.84 -11.11
CA LEU A 362 4.33 28.73 -10.22
C LEU A 362 5.05 30.05 -9.96
N SER A 363 6.35 30.01 -9.66
CA SER A 363 7.16 31.22 -9.47
C SER A 363 7.18 32.12 -10.71
N SER A 364 7.10 31.53 -11.91
CA SER A 364 7.02 32.27 -13.17
C SER A 364 5.63 32.87 -13.42
N LEU A 365 4.57 32.28 -12.85
CA LEU A 365 3.23 32.85 -12.88
C LEU A 365 3.10 34.05 -11.92
N LYS A 366 3.75 34.01 -10.75
CA LYS A 366 3.70 35.11 -9.76
C LYS A 366 4.22 36.45 -10.28
N THR A 367 5.18 36.41 -11.20
CA THR A 367 5.86 37.61 -11.71
C THR A 367 5.03 38.41 -12.73
N LEU A 368 3.85 37.93 -13.14
CA LEU A 368 2.97 38.63 -14.07
C LEU A 368 1.56 38.82 -13.47
N PRO A 369 1.11 40.07 -13.22
CA PRO A 369 -0.31 40.31 -13.03
C PRO A 369 -1.07 40.00 -14.33
N TYR A 370 -2.29 39.46 -14.19
CA TYR A 370 -3.16 38.98 -15.28
C TYR A 370 -3.34 39.97 -16.47
N SER A 371 -3.09 41.27 -16.27
CA SER A 371 -3.20 42.32 -17.28
C SER A 371 -2.09 42.33 -18.36
N ASP A 372 -0.91 41.74 -18.09
CA ASP A 372 0.27 41.87 -18.95
C ASP A 372 0.57 40.62 -19.81
N ILE A 373 -0.32 39.62 -19.79
CA ILE A 373 -0.19 38.36 -20.57
C ILE A 373 -0.14 38.63 -22.10
N THR A 374 -0.53 39.82 -22.55
CA THR A 374 -0.46 40.27 -23.95
C THR A 374 0.88 40.89 -24.38
N GLY A 375 1.88 41.04 -23.49
CA GLY A 375 3.18 41.65 -23.78
C GLY A 375 4.30 40.65 -24.12
N SER A 376 5.03 40.86 -25.23
CA SER A 376 5.93 39.88 -25.88
C SER A 376 7.20 39.45 -25.12
N ASN A 377 7.61 40.11 -24.03
CA ASN A 377 8.98 39.94 -23.51
C ASN A 377 9.12 38.97 -22.33
N ASN A 378 8.03 38.70 -21.57
CA ASN A 378 8.06 37.77 -20.42
C ASN A 378 7.35 36.43 -20.69
N THR A 379 6.80 36.24 -21.89
CA THR A 379 6.10 35.02 -22.32
C THR A 379 7.03 33.83 -22.51
N LYS A 380 8.30 34.07 -22.86
CA LYS A 380 9.28 33.00 -23.09
C LYS A 380 9.65 32.26 -21.81
N ALA A 381 9.89 32.97 -20.70
CA ALA A 381 10.26 32.34 -19.43
C ALA A 381 9.15 31.41 -18.89
N ILE A 382 7.89 31.81 -19.06
CA ILE A 382 6.74 30.98 -18.71
C ILE A 382 6.60 29.79 -19.66
N SER A 383 6.76 30.02 -20.98
CA SER A 383 6.74 28.94 -21.97
C SER A 383 7.84 27.90 -21.71
N ASP A 384 9.05 28.34 -21.34
CA ASP A 384 10.17 27.48 -21.01
C ASP A 384 9.90 26.68 -19.72
N ALA A 385 9.37 27.33 -18.68
CA ALA A 385 8.99 26.67 -17.43
C ALA A 385 7.81 25.70 -17.61
N LEU A 386 6.83 26.04 -18.46
CA LEU A 386 5.73 25.14 -18.81
C LEU A 386 6.24 23.93 -19.59
N SER A 387 7.16 24.14 -20.54
CA SER A 387 7.73 23.04 -21.34
C SER A 387 8.47 22.04 -20.44
N GLU A 388 9.23 22.53 -19.46
CA GLU A 388 9.89 21.70 -18.45
C GLU A 388 8.88 20.94 -17.58
N MET A 389 7.77 21.59 -17.19
CA MET A 389 6.68 20.93 -16.45
C MET A 389 5.99 19.85 -17.29
N ILE A 390 5.70 20.12 -18.57
CA ILE A 390 5.10 19.14 -19.49
C ILE A 390 6.04 17.96 -19.70
N GLU A 391 7.34 18.19 -19.87
CA GLU A 391 8.34 17.13 -20.01
C GLU A 391 8.42 16.26 -18.73
N ALA A 392 8.45 16.89 -17.56
CA ALA A 392 8.40 16.17 -16.28
C ALA A 392 7.15 15.29 -16.18
N MET A 393 5.98 15.84 -16.52
CA MET A 393 4.72 15.09 -16.49
C MET A 393 4.63 13.98 -17.55
N TYR A 394 5.23 14.18 -18.72
CA TYR A 394 5.31 13.16 -19.78
C TYR A 394 6.21 11.99 -19.36
N SER A 395 7.27 12.27 -18.59
CA SER A 395 8.20 11.25 -18.10
C SER A 395 7.63 10.37 -16.96
N LEU A 396 6.41 10.65 -16.47
CA LEU A 396 5.79 9.91 -15.37
C LEU A 396 5.43 8.48 -15.77
N TYR A 397 5.98 7.51 -15.04
CA TYR A 397 5.63 6.10 -15.11
C TYR A 397 5.39 5.52 -13.72
N ASN A 398 4.53 4.51 -13.65
CA ASN A 398 4.22 3.82 -12.41
C ASN A 398 5.35 2.86 -12.02
N ILE A 399 5.88 3.00 -10.82
CA ILE A 399 6.65 1.96 -10.15
C ILE A 399 5.66 0.94 -9.63
N TYR A 400 5.79 -0.30 -10.08
CA TYR A 400 5.08 -1.43 -9.50
C TYR A 400 6.03 -2.24 -8.60
N PRO A 401 5.54 -2.78 -7.47
CA PRO A 401 6.34 -3.68 -6.65
C PRO A 401 6.74 -4.91 -7.45
N THR A 402 7.94 -5.44 -7.19
CA THR A 402 8.42 -6.66 -7.83
C THR A 402 7.63 -7.85 -7.31
N VAL A 403 6.98 -8.60 -8.20
CA VAL A 403 6.21 -9.80 -7.83
C VAL A 403 6.68 -10.99 -8.66
N LYS A 404 6.73 -12.17 -8.04
CA LYS A 404 7.04 -13.41 -8.74
C LYS A 404 5.87 -13.80 -9.64
N LEU A 405 6.15 -14.01 -10.93
CA LEU A 405 5.19 -14.61 -11.84
C LEU A 405 5.04 -16.10 -11.48
N VAL A 406 3.84 -16.49 -11.05
CA VAL A 406 3.50 -17.89 -10.79
C VAL A 406 2.60 -18.37 -11.93
N ASN A 407 3.02 -19.43 -12.62
CA ASN A 407 2.18 -20.09 -13.61
C ASN A 407 0.96 -20.71 -12.89
N PRO A 408 -0.27 -20.27 -13.19
CA PRO A 408 -1.44 -20.77 -12.49
C PRO A 408 -1.76 -22.19 -12.95
N ASN A 409 -1.34 -23.19 -12.17
CA ASN A 409 -2.05 -24.47 -12.15
C ASN A 409 -3.32 -24.26 -11.31
N ALA A 410 -4.45 -24.86 -11.69
CA ALA A 410 -5.80 -24.58 -11.16
C ALA A 410 -5.96 -24.60 -9.63
N ASN A 411 -4.97 -25.08 -8.86
CA ASN A 411 -5.01 -25.23 -7.41
C ASN A 411 -4.18 -24.20 -6.62
N SER A 412 -3.41 -23.30 -7.25
CA SER A 412 -2.61 -22.29 -6.53
C SER A 412 -3.27 -20.90 -6.41
N ALA A 413 -4.54 -20.79 -6.83
CA ALA A 413 -5.24 -19.51 -7.00
C ALA A 413 -5.71 -18.83 -5.70
N SER A 414 -5.41 -19.37 -4.51
CA SER A 414 -5.89 -18.85 -3.23
C SER A 414 -4.84 -18.16 -2.36
N SER A 415 -3.57 -18.10 -2.75
CA SER A 415 -2.59 -17.25 -2.05
C SER A 415 -2.53 -15.87 -2.72
N GLY A 416 -2.51 -14.80 -1.92
CA GLY A 416 -2.37 -13.41 -2.39
C GLY A 416 -1.03 -13.11 -3.09
N GLU A 417 -0.26 -14.12 -3.47
CA GLU A 417 1.04 -14.03 -4.13
C GLU A 417 0.95 -14.03 -5.67
N CYS A 418 -0.24 -14.26 -6.25
CA CYS A 418 -0.42 -14.30 -7.70
C CYS A 418 -1.08 -13.01 -8.24
N ILE A 419 -0.40 -12.31 -9.15
CA ILE A 419 -1.01 -11.22 -9.93
C ILE A 419 -1.77 -11.80 -11.11
N ARG A 420 -3.08 -11.51 -11.17
CA ARG A 420 -3.86 -11.61 -12.41
C ARG A 420 -3.61 -10.35 -13.23
N LEU A 421 -2.89 -10.47 -14.34
CA LEU A 421 -2.79 -9.39 -15.32
C LEU A 421 -4.16 -9.25 -16.00
N GLY A 422 -4.95 -8.26 -15.59
CA GLY A 422 -6.22 -7.95 -16.24
C GLY A 422 -5.97 -7.34 -17.61
N PHE A 423 -6.29 -8.08 -18.68
CA PHE A 423 -6.39 -7.65 -20.08
C PHE A 423 -5.21 -6.88 -20.71
N THR A 424 -4.06 -6.77 -20.04
CA THR A 424 -2.84 -6.21 -20.66
C THR A 424 -2.18 -7.28 -21.53
N ALA A 425 -2.30 -7.13 -22.85
CA ALA A 425 -1.37 -7.77 -23.75
C ALA A 425 0.04 -7.25 -23.40
N LEU A 426 0.94 -8.16 -23.03
CA LEU A 426 2.36 -7.87 -22.98
C LEU A 426 2.77 -7.31 -24.36
N PRO A 427 3.74 -6.36 -24.43
CA PRO A 427 4.32 -6.00 -25.72
C PRO A 427 4.72 -7.29 -26.42
N ASN A 428 4.44 -7.39 -27.73
CA ASN A 428 4.87 -8.52 -28.55
C ASN A 428 6.35 -8.73 -28.30
N VAL A 429 6.68 -9.70 -27.45
CA VAL A 429 8.00 -10.28 -27.43
C VAL A 429 8.08 -10.93 -28.79
N GLU A 430 8.95 -10.41 -29.66
CA GLU A 430 9.23 -11.02 -30.94
C GLU A 430 9.55 -12.50 -30.67
N ARG A 431 8.59 -13.37 -30.96
CA ARG A 431 8.78 -14.80 -30.73
C ARG A 431 9.77 -15.27 -31.78
N LYS A 432 10.88 -15.84 -31.33
CA LYS A 432 11.80 -16.54 -32.22
C LYS A 432 11.03 -17.61 -32.98
N THR A 433 11.36 -17.77 -34.26
CA THR A 433 10.70 -18.79 -35.06
C THR A 433 11.27 -20.15 -34.67
N GLN A 434 10.40 -21.09 -34.32
CA GLN A 434 10.83 -22.42 -33.89
C GLN A 434 11.33 -23.25 -35.08
N VAL A 435 12.49 -23.86 -34.91
CA VAL A 435 13.11 -24.78 -35.86
C VAL A 435 12.96 -26.19 -35.32
N GLU A 436 12.37 -27.09 -36.12
CA GLU A 436 12.24 -28.50 -35.75
C GLU A 436 13.61 -29.15 -35.59
N ILE A 437 13.75 -29.95 -34.52
CA ILE A 437 14.97 -30.71 -34.22
C ILE A 437 15.10 -31.85 -35.25
N PRO A 438 16.22 -31.94 -36.01
CA PRO A 438 16.41 -33.03 -36.96
C PRO A 438 16.45 -34.41 -36.28
N ASP A 439 15.79 -35.40 -36.88
CA ASP A 439 15.85 -36.77 -36.39
C ASP A 439 17.28 -37.35 -36.47
N ALA A 440 17.68 -38.09 -35.45
CA ALA A 440 18.94 -38.81 -35.44
C ALA A 440 18.98 -39.89 -36.55
N ASP A 441 20.11 -40.00 -37.26
CA ASP A 441 20.32 -41.08 -38.22
C ASP A 441 20.44 -42.43 -37.49
N LYS A 442 19.55 -43.36 -37.86
CA LYS A 442 19.47 -44.72 -37.30
C LYS A 442 20.31 -45.73 -38.08
N SER A 443 21.05 -45.30 -39.09
CA SER A 443 21.92 -46.15 -39.90
C SER A 443 23.04 -46.76 -39.04
N LYS A 444 23.30 -48.06 -39.23
CA LYS A 444 24.44 -48.74 -38.60
C LYS A 444 25.65 -48.67 -39.53
N PHE A 445 26.72 -48.05 -39.07
CA PHE A 445 27.95 -47.88 -39.85
C PHE A 445 28.99 -48.92 -39.44
N VAL A 446 29.64 -49.53 -40.43
CA VAL A 446 30.72 -50.51 -40.25
C VAL A 446 31.90 -50.05 -41.08
N TYR A 447 33.12 -50.19 -40.57
CA TYR A 447 34.32 -49.73 -41.25
C TYR A 447 34.52 -50.43 -42.61
N THR A 448 34.51 -49.64 -43.68
CA THR A 448 34.69 -50.10 -45.07
C THR A 448 35.96 -49.54 -45.74
N GLY A 449 36.74 -48.71 -45.03
CA GLY A 449 37.89 -48.00 -45.58
C GLY A 449 37.56 -46.78 -46.46
N LYS A 450 36.28 -46.41 -46.58
CA LYS A 450 35.80 -45.21 -47.29
C LYS A 450 35.09 -44.25 -46.33
N GLU A 451 34.95 -42.98 -46.71
CA GLU A 451 34.21 -41.98 -45.93
C GLU A 451 32.75 -42.39 -45.76
N GLN A 452 32.27 -42.32 -44.52
CA GLN A 452 30.90 -42.57 -44.13
C GLN A 452 30.28 -41.26 -43.67
N THR A 453 29.05 -41.00 -44.10
CA THR A 453 28.33 -39.75 -43.81
C THR A 453 27.10 -40.03 -42.95
N TYR A 454 27.00 -39.38 -41.81
CA TYR A 454 25.82 -39.33 -40.96
C TYR A 454 24.74 -38.49 -41.66
N LYS A 455 23.52 -39.03 -41.82
CA LYS A 455 22.47 -38.46 -42.69
C LYS A 455 21.73 -37.27 -42.08
N ILE A 456 22.46 -36.24 -41.68
CA ILE A 456 21.93 -34.90 -41.43
C ILE A 456 22.68 -33.94 -42.35
N ALA A 457 21.94 -33.29 -43.24
CA ALA A 457 22.44 -32.29 -44.16
C ALA A 457 22.27 -30.88 -43.58
N ASP A 458 23.12 -29.95 -44.00
CA ASP A 458 22.96 -28.54 -43.72
C ASP A 458 21.62 -28.02 -44.28
N SER A 459 21.05 -27.02 -43.61
CA SER A 459 19.87 -26.31 -44.09
C SER A 459 20.12 -24.80 -44.09
N GLU A 460 19.18 -24.04 -44.62
CA GLU A 460 19.22 -22.57 -44.53
C GLU A 460 19.19 -22.09 -43.07
N LEU A 461 18.68 -22.91 -42.14
CA LEU A 461 18.43 -22.56 -40.74
C LEU A 461 19.54 -23.02 -39.78
N TYR A 462 20.28 -24.08 -40.13
CA TYR A 462 21.33 -24.65 -39.27
C TYR A 462 22.47 -25.30 -40.07
N THR A 463 23.63 -25.40 -39.44
CA THR A 463 24.85 -26.03 -39.98
C THR A 463 25.24 -27.28 -39.18
N VAL A 464 25.78 -28.28 -39.87
CA VAL A 464 26.13 -29.61 -39.37
C VAL A 464 27.64 -29.81 -39.51
N LYS A 465 28.33 -30.06 -38.40
CA LYS A 465 29.77 -30.35 -38.36
C LYS A 465 30.04 -31.76 -37.85
N GLY A 466 31.04 -32.41 -38.42
CA GLY A 466 31.50 -33.75 -37.99
C GLY A 466 30.70 -34.92 -38.57
N ASN A 467 29.77 -34.66 -39.50
CA ASN A 467 28.92 -35.68 -40.15
C ASN A 467 29.65 -36.57 -41.16
N LYS A 468 30.95 -36.39 -41.42
CA LYS A 468 31.75 -37.20 -42.35
C LYS A 468 32.97 -37.75 -41.64
N GLN A 469 33.11 -39.08 -41.59
CA GLN A 469 34.19 -39.77 -40.88
C GLN A 469 34.61 -41.06 -41.59
N THR A 470 35.85 -41.49 -41.39
CA THR A 470 36.43 -42.66 -42.07
C THR A 470 36.85 -43.78 -41.12
N SER A 471 37.27 -43.46 -39.89
CA SER A 471 37.85 -44.43 -38.96
C SER A 471 36.82 -45.04 -37.99
N PRO A 472 37.04 -46.26 -37.47
CA PRO A 472 36.12 -46.91 -36.54
C PRO A 472 36.24 -46.32 -35.12
N VAL A 473 35.62 -45.16 -34.91
CA VAL A 473 35.60 -44.42 -33.65
C VAL A 473 34.18 -43.90 -33.39
N ASN A 474 33.90 -43.49 -32.16
CA ASN A 474 32.70 -42.75 -31.80
C ASN A 474 32.94 -41.24 -31.94
N TYR A 475 32.20 -40.60 -32.84
CA TYR A 475 32.28 -39.17 -33.13
C TYR A 475 31.03 -38.43 -32.67
N LYS A 476 31.16 -37.12 -32.46
CA LYS A 476 30.01 -36.23 -32.22
C LYS A 476 29.71 -35.41 -33.47
N VAL A 477 28.46 -35.47 -33.93
CA VAL A 477 27.93 -34.60 -34.98
C VAL A 477 27.22 -33.43 -34.29
N LEU A 478 27.65 -32.21 -34.58
CA LEU A 478 27.11 -30.99 -33.98
C LEU A 478 26.22 -30.27 -34.98
N VAL A 479 25.00 -29.92 -34.56
CA VAL A 479 24.04 -29.15 -35.36
C VAL A 479 23.79 -27.81 -34.65
N SER A 480 24.11 -26.70 -35.31
CA SER A 480 24.04 -25.35 -34.75
C SER A 480 23.16 -24.44 -35.58
N LEU A 481 22.27 -23.68 -34.95
CA LEU A 481 21.47 -22.65 -35.61
C LEU A 481 22.39 -21.58 -36.23
N ASN A 482 22.03 -21.11 -37.42
CA ASN A 482 22.80 -20.08 -38.12
C ASN A 482 22.59 -18.67 -37.54
N ASP A 483 21.42 -18.43 -36.92
CA ASP A 483 21.05 -17.16 -36.29
C ASP A 483 20.27 -17.42 -34.99
N THR A 484 20.94 -17.23 -33.86
CA THR A 484 20.39 -17.49 -32.52
C THR A 484 19.58 -16.32 -31.98
N GLU A 485 19.55 -15.17 -32.65
CA GLU A 485 18.70 -14.02 -32.30
C GLU A 485 17.30 -14.20 -32.86
N LYS A 486 17.18 -14.81 -34.05
CA LYS A 486 15.92 -15.02 -34.76
C LYS A 486 15.28 -16.39 -34.56
N TYR A 487 16.08 -17.43 -34.32
CA TYR A 487 15.61 -18.83 -34.26
C TYR A 487 15.92 -19.48 -32.91
N GLU A 488 15.04 -20.41 -32.52
CA GLU A 488 15.24 -21.33 -31.40
C GLU A 488 14.78 -22.73 -31.81
N TRP A 489 15.30 -23.78 -31.17
CA TRP A 489 14.84 -25.15 -31.40
C TRP A 489 13.41 -25.33 -30.87
N SER A 490 12.72 -26.37 -31.32
CA SER A 490 11.37 -26.71 -30.86
C SER A 490 11.27 -26.99 -29.34
N ASP A 491 12.39 -27.19 -28.65
CA ASP A 491 12.47 -27.33 -27.18
C ASP A 491 12.72 -26.01 -26.43
N GLY A 492 12.82 -24.88 -27.15
CA GLY A 492 13.05 -23.54 -26.61
C GLY A 492 14.52 -23.20 -26.36
N THR A 493 15.47 -24.05 -26.75
CA THR A 493 16.91 -23.80 -26.57
C THR A 493 17.55 -23.21 -27.83
N THR A 494 18.71 -22.57 -27.67
CA THR A 494 19.58 -22.10 -28.78
C THR A 494 20.93 -22.81 -28.81
N GLU A 495 21.12 -23.79 -27.93
CA GLU A 495 22.38 -24.53 -27.80
C GLU A 495 22.57 -25.51 -28.98
N PRO A 496 23.81 -25.82 -29.38
CA PRO A 496 24.08 -26.82 -30.41
C PRO A 496 23.60 -28.22 -30.02
N LEU A 497 22.88 -28.89 -30.92
CA LEU A 497 22.47 -30.29 -30.76
C LEU A 497 23.65 -31.22 -31.03
N SER A 498 23.77 -32.31 -30.26
CA SER A 498 24.87 -33.28 -30.36
C SER A 498 24.34 -34.69 -30.62
N TYR A 499 24.72 -35.28 -31.75
CA TYR A 499 24.37 -36.66 -32.14
C TYR A 499 25.60 -37.57 -32.10
N ASN A 500 25.41 -38.82 -31.67
CA ASN A 500 26.47 -39.82 -31.63
C ASN A 500 26.59 -40.55 -32.98
N PHE A 501 27.75 -40.47 -33.61
CA PHE A 501 28.07 -41.16 -34.86
C PHE A 501 29.11 -42.25 -34.61
N VAL A 502 28.64 -43.51 -34.56
CA VAL A 502 29.47 -44.67 -34.25
C VAL A 502 29.75 -45.47 -35.53
N ILE A 503 31.02 -45.59 -35.89
CA ILE A 503 31.49 -46.52 -36.93
C ILE A 503 32.08 -47.75 -36.25
N ASN A 504 31.41 -48.89 -36.35
CA ASN A 504 31.89 -50.12 -35.75
C ASN A 504 33.07 -50.71 -36.54
N ALA A 505 34.01 -51.33 -35.83
CA ALA A 505 35.03 -52.15 -36.47
C ALA A 505 34.37 -53.31 -37.23
N LYS A 506 34.96 -53.70 -38.37
CA LYS A 506 34.47 -54.83 -39.14
C LYS A 506 34.76 -56.13 -38.38
N GLU A 507 33.72 -56.86 -38.00
CA GLU A 507 33.88 -58.19 -37.40
C GLU A 507 34.51 -59.16 -38.40
N ILE A 508 35.56 -59.84 -37.98
CA ILE A 508 36.23 -60.87 -38.76
C ILE A 508 35.77 -62.21 -38.18
N ALA A 509 35.21 -63.08 -39.01
CA ALA A 509 34.81 -64.41 -38.60
C ALA A 509 36.04 -65.21 -38.14
N ILE A 510 35.94 -65.83 -36.96
CA ILE A 510 36.99 -66.71 -36.43
C ILE A 510 37.23 -67.82 -37.48
N PRO A 511 38.49 -68.05 -37.91
CA PRO A 511 38.78 -69.07 -38.90
C PRO A 511 38.39 -70.46 -38.36
N LYS A 512 37.53 -71.16 -39.11
CA LYS A 512 37.15 -72.54 -38.78
C LYS A 512 38.27 -73.49 -39.22
N VAL A 513 38.82 -74.23 -38.27
CA VAL A 513 39.75 -75.32 -38.54
C VAL A 513 38.96 -76.61 -38.72
N SER A 514 39.22 -77.39 -39.77
CA SER A 514 38.64 -78.74 -39.87
C SER A 514 39.26 -79.60 -38.77
N THR A 515 38.48 -80.03 -37.79
CA THR A 515 38.89 -81.03 -36.79
C THR A 515 39.19 -82.35 -37.51
N LYS A 516 40.47 -82.54 -37.86
CA LYS A 516 41.02 -83.85 -38.21
C LYS A 516 41.88 -84.27 -37.05
N ASP A 517 41.42 -85.25 -36.29
CA ASP A 517 42.27 -85.89 -35.30
C ASP A 517 43.44 -86.56 -36.04
N PHE A 518 44.67 -86.26 -35.64
CA PHE A 518 45.85 -86.87 -36.21
C PHE A 518 46.31 -88.03 -35.34
N THR A 519 46.35 -89.24 -35.91
CA THR A 519 47.00 -90.39 -35.29
C THR A 519 48.51 -90.37 -35.58
N TYR A 520 49.32 -90.63 -34.56
CA TYR A 520 50.78 -90.60 -34.62
C TYR A 520 51.35 -91.74 -35.48
N ASP A 521 52.08 -91.40 -36.53
CA ASP A 521 52.72 -92.35 -37.46
C ASP A 521 54.18 -91.98 -37.80
N GLY A 522 54.78 -91.09 -37.01
CA GLY A 522 56.16 -90.63 -37.21
C GLY A 522 56.36 -89.67 -38.40
N LYS A 523 55.30 -89.18 -39.05
CA LYS A 523 55.37 -88.20 -40.15
C LYS A 523 54.82 -86.84 -39.74
N PRO A 524 55.35 -85.72 -40.26
CA PRO A 524 54.81 -84.39 -39.99
C PRO A 524 53.35 -84.27 -40.46
N LYS A 525 52.51 -83.65 -39.65
CA LYS A 525 51.10 -83.38 -39.92
C LYS A 525 50.91 -81.87 -39.98
N SER A 526 50.19 -81.37 -40.98
CA SER A 526 49.90 -79.95 -41.14
C SER A 526 48.40 -79.69 -41.12
N LEU A 527 48.00 -78.63 -40.42
CA LEU A 527 46.66 -78.08 -40.46
C LEU A 527 46.62 -76.95 -41.48
N THR A 528 45.71 -77.04 -42.44
CA THR A 528 45.51 -75.97 -43.41
C THR A 528 44.36 -75.08 -42.95
N ILE A 529 44.70 -73.88 -42.49
CA ILE A 529 43.73 -72.80 -42.28
C ILE A 529 43.71 -71.96 -43.55
N ALA A 530 42.53 -71.69 -44.12
CA ALA A 530 42.42 -70.87 -45.31
C ALA A 530 43.04 -69.48 -45.05
N ALA A 531 43.91 -69.03 -45.95
CA ALA A 531 44.51 -67.70 -45.85
C ALA A 531 43.47 -66.61 -46.10
N ASN A 532 43.50 -65.55 -45.29
CA ASN A 532 42.64 -64.38 -45.42
C ASN A 532 43.48 -63.12 -45.19
N SER A 533 43.25 -62.05 -45.95
CA SER A 533 43.95 -60.76 -45.77
C SER A 533 43.67 -60.10 -44.42
N ALA A 534 42.68 -60.59 -43.67
CA ALA A 534 42.26 -60.06 -42.37
C ALA A 534 43.00 -60.68 -41.16
N TYR A 535 43.79 -61.75 -41.32
CA TYR A 535 44.56 -62.38 -40.23
C TYR A 535 45.81 -63.09 -40.75
N THR A 536 46.84 -63.22 -39.91
CA THR A 536 48.03 -64.03 -40.18
C THR A 536 47.98 -65.32 -39.35
N VAL A 537 48.38 -66.44 -39.94
CA VAL A 537 48.49 -67.73 -39.24
C VAL A 537 49.96 -68.05 -39.05
N SER A 538 50.38 -68.25 -37.80
CA SER A 538 51.73 -68.64 -37.42
C SER A 538 51.70 -69.90 -36.56
N GLY A 539 52.71 -70.78 -36.69
CA GLY A 539 52.80 -72.03 -35.92
C GLY A 539 52.08 -73.25 -36.51
N ASN A 540 51.71 -73.21 -37.80
CA ASN A 540 51.24 -74.38 -38.57
C ASN A 540 52.36 -75.33 -38.99
#